data_AF-A0A2R4SXL8-F1
#
_entry.id   AF-A0A2R4SXL8-F1
#
_cell.length_a   1.000
_cell.length_b   1.000
_cell.length_c   1.000
_cell.angle_alpha   90.00
_cell.angle_beta   90.00
_cell.angle_gamma   90.00
#
_symmetry.space_group_name_H-M   'P 1'
#
loop_
_entity.id
_entity.type
_entity.pdbx_description
1 polymer ?
#
loop_
_entity_poly.entity_id
_entity_poly.type
_entity_poly.pdbx_seq_one_letter_code
_entity_poly.pdbx_strand_id
1 'polypeptide(L)'
;MKLRPLSRQSREAARGRAAGVGAAVRGRRDGRLGSAGTPRTRRRSALVIGTVLGMAVTGLTWFGPTTSPASAAGCISSGTDADITAALVGPGDVAELCPGAVFNLSKTIYFTAAQQRIETQGLPTDGTRAILRVASPTLAMAVFGHDQSGAVLQNVEVDGSRPQYGRIPNSDALIEMGGNSTGQAVRNVYAHHTRGWSDLHLFGGDSTGGVPGCQQATLSGNLLTDAGTDAPDTWADGISLDCGNTLVENNTIRDATDGGIVIFGAPGSTVRNNTIIAATQVMLGGINMVDYGPAGGNYTDTVVSGNTINAAGSLIKIAVPMGPLPWGCGSTVVNYGATVTGNKLEGAHMGYGFVANGVRDWTVTGNTDNSTHVGHVKGSNCSGSIASAPSGFQSASVSNSTLQSNFVPNQSLTSLLGLTERPTTVSFKANNGLFVTAEGAGTQPLIANRAQVGPWEAFDVIYLSGDQVQLRAQVNGLFVTAESAGTEPLIANRTVAKGWETFRMIKNSNGTVGLVAGANNMYVTSNNGTAPLIANRPANNGWEKFTLYAY
;
A
#
# COMPACT_ATOMS: atom_id res chain seq x y z
N MET A 1 -10.79 -7.05 -6.23
CA MET A 1 -10.36 -7.34 -4.85
C MET A 1 -11.41 -8.26 -4.22
N LYS A 2 -11.06 -9.50 -3.82
CA LYS A 2 -11.98 -10.24 -2.94
C LYS A 2 -12.01 -9.41 -1.66
N LEU A 3 -13.18 -8.89 -1.28
CA LEU A 3 -13.48 -8.63 0.13
C LEU A 3 -13.18 -9.95 0.85
N ARG A 4 -11.96 -10.11 1.38
CA ARG A 4 -11.60 -11.30 2.12
C ARG A 4 -12.04 -11.02 3.56
N PRO A 5 -12.86 -11.91 4.12
CA PRO A 5 -13.55 -11.64 5.36
C PRO A 5 -12.56 -11.48 6.50
N LEU A 6 -12.94 -10.63 7.46
CA LEU A 6 -12.33 -10.49 8.79
C LEU A 6 -11.82 -11.84 9.32
N SER A 7 -10.66 -11.77 9.98
CA SER A 7 -9.90 -12.91 10.48
C SER A 7 -10.73 -13.89 11.33
N ARG A 8 -10.23 -15.12 11.47
CA ARG A 8 -10.96 -16.19 12.16
C ARG A 8 -11.25 -15.85 13.63
N GLN A 9 -10.33 -15.15 14.31
CA GLN A 9 -10.50 -14.69 15.70
C GLN A 9 -11.48 -13.52 15.82
N SER A 10 -11.52 -12.59 14.86
CA SER A 10 -12.51 -11.50 14.84
C SER A 10 -13.96 -11.99 14.64
N ARG A 11 -14.17 -13.20 14.11
CA ARG A 11 -15.49 -13.87 14.12
C ARG A 11 -15.85 -14.55 15.43
N GLU A 12 -14.87 -14.96 16.22
CA GLU A 12 -15.08 -15.64 17.50
C GLU A 12 -15.37 -14.62 18.61
N ALA A 13 -14.73 -13.45 18.60
CA ALA A 13 -15.05 -12.33 19.49
C ALA A 13 -16.51 -11.84 19.32
N ALA A 14 -17.00 -11.73 18.07
CA ALA A 14 -18.39 -11.36 17.77
C ALA A 14 -19.42 -12.43 18.19
N ARG A 15 -19.03 -13.72 18.29
CA ARG A 15 -19.93 -14.82 18.68
C ARG A 15 -20.01 -15.03 20.19
N GLY A 16 -19.00 -14.58 20.96
CA GLY A 16 -18.92 -14.78 22.41
C GLY A 16 -19.98 -14.07 23.26
N ARG A 17 -20.79 -13.17 22.68
CA ARG A 17 -21.85 -12.43 23.41
C ARG A 17 -23.29 -12.73 22.99
N ALA A 18 -23.51 -13.62 22.01
CA ALA A 18 -24.86 -14.02 21.59
C ALA A 18 -25.44 -15.20 22.41
N ALA A 19 -24.64 -15.86 23.25
CA ALA A 19 -25.07 -16.94 24.12
C ALA A 19 -25.29 -16.41 25.55
N GLY A 20 -26.34 -15.60 25.75
CA GLY A 20 -26.51 -14.97 27.06
C GLY A 20 -27.84 -14.31 27.38
N VAL A 21 -28.90 -14.42 26.57
CA VAL A 21 -30.26 -14.05 27.03
C VAL A 21 -31.30 -14.87 26.30
N GLY A 22 -31.90 -15.85 26.99
CA GLY A 22 -32.97 -16.66 26.45
C GLY A 22 -33.70 -17.44 27.52
N ALA A 23 -34.57 -16.79 28.30
CA ALA A 23 -35.74 -17.43 28.90
C ALA A 23 -36.79 -16.40 29.37
N ALA A 24 -37.94 -16.41 28.69
CA ALA A 24 -39.32 -16.13 29.15
C ALA A 24 -39.62 -14.73 29.75
N VAL A 25 -40.78 -14.06 29.53
CA VAL A 25 -42.18 -14.50 29.53
C VAL A 25 -43.02 -13.46 28.76
N ARG A 26 -44.07 -13.92 28.06
CA ARG A 26 -45.13 -13.10 27.45
C ARG A 26 -45.99 -12.38 28.51
N GLY A 27 -46.27 -11.08 28.31
CA GLY A 27 -47.26 -10.33 29.07
C GLY A 27 -47.86 -9.18 28.26
N ARG A 28 -49.18 -9.05 28.30
CA ARG A 28 -50.09 -8.19 27.51
C ARG A 28 -49.95 -6.68 27.76
N ARG A 29 -50.34 -5.92 26.72
CA ARG A 29 -51.14 -4.67 26.66
C ARG A 29 -51.20 -3.77 27.92
N ASP A 30 -50.85 -2.49 27.80
CA ASP A 30 -51.78 -1.35 27.60
C ASP A 30 -51.01 -0.02 27.66
N GLY A 31 -51.53 0.99 26.96
CA GLY A 31 -50.82 2.24 26.69
C GLY A 31 -50.97 3.36 27.72
N ARG A 32 -50.25 4.47 27.50
CA ARG A 32 -50.74 5.86 27.59
C ARG A 32 -49.62 6.87 27.31
N LEU A 33 -50.05 7.95 26.66
CA LEU A 33 -49.35 9.22 26.41
C LEU A 33 -48.95 9.94 27.71
N GLY A 34 -47.90 10.77 27.64
CA GLY A 34 -47.54 11.74 28.66
C GLY A 34 -46.37 12.64 28.25
N SER A 35 -46.64 13.92 28.06
CA SER A 35 -45.81 15.01 27.57
C SER A 35 -44.76 15.54 28.57
N ALA A 36 -43.56 15.91 28.12
CA ALA A 36 -43.04 17.29 27.97
C ALA A 36 -42.44 17.97 29.22
N GLY A 37 -41.31 18.68 29.02
CA GLY A 37 -40.86 19.75 29.92
C GLY A 37 -39.34 19.85 30.16
N THR A 38 -38.60 20.48 29.25
CA THR A 38 -37.44 21.36 29.59
C THR A 38 -37.98 22.73 30.10
N PRO A 39 -37.22 23.72 30.65
CA PRO A 39 -35.76 23.93 30.52
C PRO A 39 -34.99 24.62 31.70
N ARG A 40 -33.65 24.68 31.52
CA ARG A 40 -32.70 25.78 31.81
C ARG A 40 -32.64 26.44 33.21
N THR A 41 -31.41 26.60 33.71
CA THR A 41 -30.80 27.93 33.93
C THR A 41 -29.28 27.88 34.13
N ARG A 42 -28.59 28.82 33.46
CA ARG A 42 -27.18 29.20 33.60
C ARG A 42 -27.04 30.29 34.67
N ARG A 43 -25.92 30.35 35.40
CA ARG A 43 -25.23 31.58 35.89
C ARG A 43 -23.76 31.21 36.14
N ARG A 44 -22.82 31.65 35.30
CA ARG A 44 -22.08 32.94 35.28
C ARG A 44 -21.08 33.11 36.42
N SER A 45 -19.82 33.10 36.00
CA SER A 45 -18.57 33.42 36.69
C SER A 45 -18.50 34.87 37.18
N ALA A 46 -17.74 35.10 38.25
CA ALA A 46 -17.01 36.34 38.48
C ALA A 46 -15.74 36.08 39.29
N LEU A 47 -14.68 36.70 38.81
CA LEU A 47 -13.27 36.68 39.18
C LEU A 47 -13.01 37.67 40.33
N VAL A 48 -12.17 37.32 41.31
CA VAL A 48 -11.50 38.29 42.19
C VAL A 48 -10.03 37.90 42.31
N ILE A 49 -9.16 38.82 41.87
CA ILE A 49 -7.71 38.81 42.03
C ILE A 49 -7.39 39.58 43.31
N GLY A 50 -6.56 39.01 44.18
CA GLY A 50 -6.11 39.65 45.43
C GLY A 50 -4.73 39.15 45.84
N THR A 51 -3.78 40.07 45.76
CA THR A 51 -2.33 40.06 46.00
C THR A 51 -1.77 39.30 47.20
N VAL A 52 -0.53 38.86 46.97
CA VAL A 52 0.46 38.21 47.85
C VAL A 52 0.80 39.03 49.11
N LEU A 53 0.84 38.35 50.26
CA LEU A 53 1.67 38.76 51.40
C LEU A 53 2.29 37.50 52.04
N GLY A 54 3.61 37.43 52.04
CA GLY A 54 4.37 36.35 52.65
C GLY A 54 4.45 36.51 54.17
N MET A 55 4.26 35.41 54.88
CA MET A 55 4.77 35.23 56.25
C MET A 55 5.32 33.80 56.37
N ALA A 56 6.61 33.74 56.66
CA ALA A 56 7.32 32.51 56.98
C ALA A 56 6.84 31.98 58.33
N VAL A 57 6.36 30.74 58.35
CA VAL A 57 6.09 29.98 59.57
C VAL A 57 7.02 28.77 59.57
N THR A 58 7.90 28.75 60.56
CA THR A 58 8.77 27.64 60.93
C THR A 58 7.93 26.43 61.36
N GLY A 59 7.93 25.37 60.56
CA GLY A 59 7.30 24.10 60.86
C GLY A 59 8.35 22.99 60.99
N LEU A 60 8.48 22.46 62.22
CA LEU A 60 9.20 21.22 62.55
C LEU A 60 8.70 20.09 61.64
N THR A 61 9.58 19.49 60.84
CA THR A 61 9.28 18.26 60.09
C THR A 61 9.81 17.04 60.84
N TRP A 62 8.88 16.17 61.16
CA TRP A 62 9.08 14.85 61.72
C TRP A 62 9.68 13.93 60.64
N PHE A 63 10.84 13.32 60.91
CA PHE A 63 11.43 12.30 60.06
C PHE A 63 10.60 11.02 60.14
N GLY A 64 9.71 10.80 59.16
CA GLY A 64 9.23 9.46 58.83
C GLY A 64 10.34 8.66 58.12
N PRO A 65 10.37 7.32 58.25
CA PRO A 65 11.41 6.51 57.63
C PRO A 65 11.33 6.68 56.11
N THR A 66 12.47 7.03 55.52
CA THR A 66 12.69 7.03 54.08
C THR A 66 12.33 5.65 53.53
N THR A 67 11.27 5.59 52.73
CA THR A 67 11.06 4.48 51.80
C THR A 67 12.31 4.36 50.93
N SER A 68 13.01 3.24 51.04
CA SER A 68 14.08 2.87 50.12
C SER A 68 13.57 3.02 48.68
N PRO A 69 14.39 3.51 47.74
CA PRO A 69 14.00 3.47 46.33
C PRO A 69 13.78 2.01 45.94
N ALA A 70 12.66 1.74 45.27
CA ALA A 70 12.43 0.47 44.60
C ALA A 70 13.69 0.13 43.79
N SER A 71 14.25 -1.06 43.98
CA SER A 71 15.34 -1.52 43.12
C SER A 71 14.86 -1.43 41.69
N ALA A 72 15.59 -0.72 40.83
CA ALA A 72 15.36 -0.76 39.40
C ALA A 72 15.42 -2.23 38.96
N ALA A 73 14.27 -2.83 38.69
CA ALA A 73 14.22 -4.14 38.07
C ALA A 73 14.94 -3.97 36.71
N GLY A 74 15.99 -4.75 36.50
CA GLY A 74 16.73 -4.70 35.24
C GLY A 74 15.82 -5.08 34.06
N CYS A 75 16.15 -4.58 32.88
CA CYS A 75 15.49 -4.98 31.64
C CYS A 75 15.64 -6.49 31.38
N ILE A 76 14.74 -7.07 30.60
CA ILE A 76 14.76 -8.49 30.22
C ILE A 76 15.82 -8.67 29.12
N SER A 77 16.87 -9.48 29.39
CA SER A 77 18.10 -9.51 28.59
C SER A 77 17.99 -10.19 27.22
N SER A 78 17.15 -11.21 27.10
CA SER A 78 16.79 -12.00 25.89
C SER A 78 15.94 -13.18 26.36
N GLY A 79 15.21 -13.84 25.47
CA GLY A 79 14.42 -15.01 25.85
C GLY A 79 13.40 -15.43 24.81
N THR A 80 12.18 -15.61 25.27
CA THR A 80 11.04 -16.14 24.50
C THR A 80 9.78 -15.31 24.73
N ASP A 81 8.70 -15.68 24.06
CA ASP A 81 7.36 -15.16 24.34
C ASP A 81 6.96 -15.27 25.82
N ALA A 82 7.41 -16.31 26.53
CA ALA A 82 7.08 -16.54 27.93
C ALA A 82 7.65 -15.48 28.88
N ASP A 83 8.87 -15.00 28.61
CA ASP A 83 9.55 -14.02 29.46
C ASP A 83 8.87 -12.64 29.38
N ILE A 84 8.43 -12.25 28.18
CA ILE A 84 7.66 -11.03 27.98
C ILE A 84 6.27 -11.17 28.59
N THR A 85 5.60 -12.31 28.36
CA THR A 85 4.26 -12.57 28.92
C THR A 85 4.25 -12.54 30.45
N ALA A 86 5.31 -13.04 31.09
CA ALA A 86 5.45 -13.00 32.54
C ALA A 86 5.54 -11.58 33.11
N ALA A 87 5.93 -10.59 32.29
CA ALA A 87 6.00 -9.18 32.65
C ALA A 87 4.69 -8.40 32.36
N LEU A 88 3.67 -9.03 31.74
CA LEU A 88 2.40 -8.41 31.35
C LEU A 88 1.22 -9.05 32.10
N VAL A 89 1.16 -8.87 33.43
CA VAL A 89 0.16 -9.53 34.28
C VAL A 89 -1.06 -8.64 34.53
N GLY A 90 -0.85 -7.38 34.82
CA GLY A 90 -1.87 -6.42 35.23
C GLY A 90 -1.83 -5.09 34.47
N PRO A 91 -2.80 -4.20 34.74
CA PRO A 91 -2.87 -2.91 34.09
C PRO A 91 -1.64 -2.05 34.39
N GLY A 92 -1.08 -1.41 33.35
CA GLY A 92 0.08 -0.53 33.48
C GLY A 92 1.43 -1.24 33.55
N ASP A 93 1.46 -2.58 33.55
CA ASP A 93 2.71 -3.33 33.56
C ASP A 93 3.56 -3.05 32.32
N VAL A 94 4.88 -3.09 32.50
CA VAL A 94 5.86 -2.80 31.46
C VAL A 94 6.78 -4.01 31.29
N ALA A 95 6.76 -4.60 30.10
CA ALA A 95 7.83 -5.48 29.65
C ALA A 95 8.99 -4.64 29.11
N GLU A 96 9.92 -4.25 30.00
CA GLU A 96 11.11 -3.48 29.65
C GLU A 96 12.24 -4.42 29.16
N LEU A 97 12.61 -4.32 27.89
CA LEU A 97 13.54 -5.22 27.20
C LEU A 97 14.92 -4.58 27.06
N CYS A 98 16.01 -5.34 27.18
CA CYS A 98 17.34 -4.75 27.04
C CYS A 98 17.67 -4.39 25.57
N PRO A 99 18.47 -3.34 25.32
CA PRO A 99 18.94 -3.03 23.97
C PRO A 99 19.64 -4.22 23.32
N GLY A 100 19.27 -4.53 22.07
CA GLY A 100 19.78 -5.67 21.31
C GLY A 100 19.34 -7.05 21.81
N ALA A 101 18.47 -7.12 22.82
CA ALA A 101 17.90 -8.39 23.28
C ALA A 101 17.11 -9.08 22.17
N VAL A 102 17.17 -10.40 22.10
CA VAL A 102 16.41 -11.20 21.12
C VAL A 102 15.44 -12.12 21.84
N PHE A 103 14.18 -12.05 21.43
CA PHE A 103 13.09 -12.88 21.93
C PHE A 103 12.58 -13.78 20.80
N ASN A 104 12.88 -15.07 20.88
CA ASN A 104 12.46 -16.06 19.90
C ASN A 104 11.04 -16.54 20.24
N LEU A 105 10.08 -16.11 19.43
CA LEU A 105 8.65 -16.31 19.68
C LEU A 105 8.19 -17.64 19.10
N SER A 106 7.75 -18.53 19.97
CA SER A 106 7.03 -19.76 19.60
C SER A 106 5.51 -19.58 19.66
N LYS A 107 5.05 -18.56 20.40
CA LYS A 107 3.64 -18.16 20.57
C LYS A 107 3.51 -16.64 20.46
N THR A 108 2.28 -16.18 20.26
CA THR A 108 1.93 -14.76 20.28
C THR A 108 2.07 -14.17 21.69
N ILE A 109 2.61 -12.96 21.78
CA ILE A 109 2.60 -12.15 23.00
C ILE A 109 1.27 -11.40 23.07
N TYR A 110 0.58 -11.51 24.21
CA TYR A 110 -0.70 -10.85 24.44
C TYR A 110 -0.52 -9.67 25.39
N PHE A 111 -1.00 -8.49 25.00
CA PHE A 111 -1.43 -7.52 26.00
C PHE A 111 -2.71 -8.07 26.66
N THR A 112 -2.69 -8.16 27.98
CA THR A 112 -3.74 -8.80 28.78
C THR A 112 -4.56 -7.79 29.59
N ALA A 113 -4.06 -6.56 29.72
CA ALA A 113 -4.69 -5.50 30.48
C ALA A 113 -4.42 -4.10 29.87
N ALA A 114 -5.26 -3.14 30.26
CA ALA A 114 -5.13 -1.75 29.85
C ALA A 114 -3.78 -1.12 30.26
N GLN A 115 -3.31 -0.16 29.48
CA GLN A 115 -2.11 0.66 29.76
C GLN A 115 -0.78 -0.11 29.83
N GLN A 116 -0.77 -1.39 29.46
CA GLN A 116 0.46 -2.17 29.40
C GLN A 116 1.40 -1.68 28.29
N ARG A 117 2.70 -1.91 28.48
CA ARG A 117 3.75 -1.50 27.54
C ARG A 117 4.72 -2.63 27.24
N ILE A 118 5.13 -2.75 25.98
CA ILE A 118 6.31 -3.52 25.58
C ILE A 118 7.29 -2.53 24.94
N GLU A 119 8.50 -2.46 25.48
CA GLU A 119 9.49 -1.49 25.03
C GLU A 119 10.93 -1.88 25.29
N THR A 120 11.84 -1.33 24.49
CA THR A 120 13.27 -1.43 24.77
C THR A 120 13.69 -0.33 25.75
N GLN A 121 14.44 -0.71 26.80
CA GLN A 121 15.07 0.22 27.75
C GLN A 121 15.89 1.27 26.99
N GLY A 122 15.72 2.54 27.39
CA GLY A 122 16.38 3.67 26.72
C GLY A 122 15.73 4.11 25.41
N LEU A 123 14.70 3.40 24.93
CA LEU A 123 13.88 3.76 23.77
C LEU A 123 14.69 4.07 22.49
N PRO A 124 15.62 3.19 22.06
CA PRO A 124 16.39 3.40 20.83
C PRO A 124 15.51 3.45 19.58
N THR A 125 15.97 4.19 18.57
CA THR A 125 15.34 4.31 17.25
C THR A 125 16.20 3.74 16.13
N ASP A 126 17.33 3.12 16.47
CA ASP A 126 18.29 2.49 15.56
C ASP A 126 18.26 0.95 15.67
N GLY A 127 19.31 0.27 15.21
CA GLY A 127 19.43 -1.19 15.26
C GLY A 127 19.64 -1.78 16.66
N THR A 128 19.65 -0.97 17.73
CA THR A 128 19.79 -1.45 19.11
C THR A 128 18.45 -1.74 19.80
N ARG A 129 17.33 -1.64 19.08
CA ARG A 129 16.03 -2.12 19.56
C ARG A 129 16.10 -3.61 19.97
N ALA A 130 15.34 -4.00 20.99
CA ALA A 130 15.07 -5.40 21.25
C ALA A 130 14.24 -5.99 20.09
N ILE A 131 14.50 -7.26 19.76
CA ILE A 131 13.93 -7.97 18.61
C ILE A 131 12.92 -9.01 19.08
N LEU A 132 11.68 -8.89 18.61
CA LEU A 132 10.62 -9.88 18.73
C LEU A 132 10.58 -10.72 17.44
N ARG A 133 11.29 -11.85 17.43
CA ARG A 133 11.47 -12.68 16.22
C ARG A 133 10.58 -13.91 16.24
N VAL A 134 9.73 -14.06 15.23
CA VAL A 134 8.97 -15.30 15.03
C VAL A 134 9.92 -16.47 14.76
N ALA A 135 9.94 -17.45 15.66
CA ALA A 135 10.81 -18.62 15.61
C ALA A 135 10.03 -19.93 15.40
N SER A 136 8.81 -19.86 14.86
CA SER A 136 7.92 -21.00 14.68
C SER A 136 7.29 -21.03 13.28
N PRO A 137 7.32 -22.18 12.57
CA PRO A 137 6.74 -22.30 11.23
C PRO A 137 5.21 -22.17 11.23
N THR A 138 4.53 -22.23 12.39
CA THR A 138 3.06 -22.12 12.49
C THR A 138 2.59 -20.78 13.04
N LEU A 139 3.49 -19.89 13.46
CA LEU A 139 3.15 -18.59 14.03
C LEU A 139 3.22 -17.49 12.96
N ALA A 140 2.12 -16.75 12.76
CA ALA A 140 2.11 -15.54 11.93
C ALA A 140 2.13 -14.26 12.76
N MET A 141 1.37 -14.24 13.87
CA MET A 141 1.16 -13.07 14.71
C MET A 141 2.13 -13.07 15.88
N ALA A 142 2.99 -12.05 15.94
CA ALA A 142 3.95 -11.87 17.02
C ALA A 142 3.31 -11.21 18.24
N VAL A 143 2.49 -10.18 18.03
CA VAL A 143 1.90 -9.35 19.09
C VAL A 143 0.40 -9.19 18.86
N PHE A 144 -0.39 -9.38 19.92
CA PHE A 144 -1.83 -9.16 19.95
C PHE A 144 -2.22 -8.24 21.09
N GLY A 145 -2.97 -7.18 20.79
CA GLY A 145 -3.38 -6.17 21.75
C GLY A 145 -4.83 -5.73 21.66
N HIS A 146 -5.71 -6.48 21.00
CA HIS A 146 -7.12 -6.08 20.89
C HIS A 146 -7.77 -5.87 22.28
N ASP A 147 -8.70 -4.91 22.34
CA ASP A 147 -9.53 -4.58 23.51
C ASP A 147 -8.75 -4.05 24.74
N GLN A 148 -7.44 -3.80 24.62
CA GLN A 148 -6.61 -3.29 25.72
C GLN A 148 -6.38 -1.77 25.60
N SER A 149 -7.28 -0.97 26.19
CA SER A 149 -7.18 0.49 26.10
C SER A 149 -5.84 1.01 26.63
N GLY A 150 -5.21 1.93 25.92
CA GLY A 150 -3.92 2.51 26.31
C GLY A 150 -2.70 1.59 26.16
N ALA A 151 -2.84 0.38 25.59
CA ALA A 151 -1.68 -0.49 25.35
C ALA A 151 -0.70 0.15 24.35
N VAL A 152 0.60 0.02 24.62
CA VAL A 152 1.66 0.60 23.78
C VAL A 152 2.72 -0.43 23.43
N LEU A 153 2.98 -0.57 22.12
CA LEU A 153 4.15 -1.25 21.59
C LEU A 153 5.12 -0.17 21.07
N GLN A 154 6.34 -0.09 21.60
CA GLN A 154 7.25 0.96 21.15
C GLN A 154 8.72 0.59 21.16
N ASN A 155 9.49 1.18 20.24
CA ASN A 155 10.95 1.07 20.20
C ASN A 155 11.46 -0.38 20.19
N VAL A 156 10.75 -1.27 19.47
CA VAL A 156 11.13 -2.68 19.27
C VAL A 156 11.20 -3.00 17.78
N GLU A 157 11.97 -4.02 17.41
CA GLU A 157 11.91 -4.68 16.12
C GLU A 157 10.94 -5.88 16.22
N VAL A 158 10.11 -6.09 15.21
CA VAL A 158 9.20 -7.24 15.09
C VAL A 158 9.44 -7.89 13.74
N ASP A 159 10.05 -9.08 13.77
CA ASP A 159 10.43 -9.84 12.57
C ASP A 159 9.50 -11.04 12.41
N GLY A 160 8.69 -11.01 11.34
CA GLY A 160 7.79 -12.12 11.01
C GLY A 160 8.50 -13.35 10.43
N SER A 161 9.77 -13.24 10.04
CA SER A 161 10.59 -14.35 9.53
C SER A 161 10.00 -15.07 8.31
N ARG A 162 9.25 -14.35 7.46
CA ARG A 162 8.73 -14.87 6.18
C ARG A 162 9.80 -15.44 5.25
N PRO A 163 11.00 -14.86 5.06
CA PRO A 163 12.04 -15.48 4.23
C PRO A 163 12.43 -16.89 4.68
N GLN A 164 12.36 -17.16 5.99
CA GLN A 164 12.71 -18.47 6.55
C GLN A 164 11.53 -19.45 6.53
N TYR A 165 10.33 -19.00 6.91
CA TYR A 165 9.18 -19.89 7.14
C TYR A 165 8.05 -19.77 6.11
N GLY A 166 8.21 -18.91 5.10
CA GLY A 166 7.20 -18.66 4.07
C GLY A 166 5.93 -18.00 4.61
N ARG A 167 4.94 -17.84 3.73
CA ARG A 167 3.63 -17.26 4.06
C ARG A 167 2.72 -18.27 4.77
N ILE A 168 1.88 -17.81 5.70
CA ILE A 168 0.72 -18.55 6.22
C ILE A 168 -0.57 -18.01 5.57
N PRO A 169 -1.24 -18.76 4.69
CA PRO A 169 -2.49 -18.32 4.10
C PRO A 169 -3.60 -18.13 5.14
N ASN A 170 -4.35 -17.03 5.03
CA ASN A 170 -5.50 -16.71 5.90
C ASN A 170 -5.15 -16.61 7.40
N SER A 171 -3.93 -16.20 7.74
CA SER A 171 -3.56 -15.81 9.11
C SER A 171 -3.91 -14.35 9.39
N ASP A 172 -3.71 -13.94 10.65
CA ASP A 172 -3.74 -12.54 11.10
C ASP A 172 -2.49 -11.76 10.65
N ALA A 173 -2.43 -10.45 10.96
CA ALA A 173 -1.27 -9.60 10.76
C ALA A 173 -0.10 -9.98 11.69
N LEU A 174 1.09 -9.43 11.42
CA LEU A 174 2.25 -9.63 12.30
C LEU A 174 2.03 -8.97 13.67
N ILE A 175 1.49 -7.75 13.65
CA ILE A 175 1.08 -6.99 14.84
C ILE A 175 -0.41 -6.67 14.72
N GLU A 176 -1.19 -7.11 15.71
CA GLU A 176 -2.63 -6.90 15.80
C GLU A 176 -2.97 -6.01 16.99
N MET A 177 -3.39 -4.77 16.74
CA MET A 177 -3.78 -3.77 17.74
C MET A 177 -5.23 -3.31 17.48
N GLY A 178 -5.82 -2.56 18.40
CA GLY A 178 -7.16 -1.98 18.28
C GLY A 178 -8.23 -2.78 19.03
N GLY A 179 -9.30 -3.19 18.35
CA GLY A 179 -10.50 -3.76 18.97
C GLY A 179 -11.38 -2.69 19.62
N ASN A 180 -12.33 -3.07 20.46
CA ASN A 180 -13.19 -2.16 21.23
C ASN A 180 -12.39 -1.45 22.35
N SER A 181 -11.42 -0.64 21.96
CA SER A 181 -10.44 0.01 22.84
C SER A 181 -10.22 1.47 22.45
N THR A 182 -9.57 2.23 23.34
CA THR A 182 -9.16 3.60 23.05
C THR A 182 -7.71 3.86 23.41
N GLY A 183 -7.05 4.77 22.69
CA GLY A 183 -5.77 5.34 23.10
C GLY A 183 -4.55 4.42 22.97
N GLN A 184 -4.65 3.35 22.19
CA GLN A 184 -3.50 2.48 21.92
C GLN A 184 -2.44 3.16 21.06
N ALA A 185 -1.21 2.68 21.14
CA ALA A 185 -0.16 3.22 20.29
C ALA A 185 0.87 2.20 19.82
N VAL A 186 1.37 2.41 18.61
CA VAL A 186 2.54 1.73 18.05
C VAL A 186 3.53 2.79 17.59
N ARG A 187 4.68 2.88 18.26
CA ARG A 187 5.62 4.01 18.07
C ARG A 187 7.05 3.55 17.85
N ASN A 188 7.72 4.12 16.86
CA ASN A 188 9.15 3.84 16.60
C ASN A 188 9.46 2.34 16.45
N VAL A 189 8.50 1.54 16.00
CA VAL A 189 8.66 0.10 15.76
C VAL A 189 9.26 -0.12 14.37
N TYR A 190 10.18 -1.07 14.27
CA TYR A 190 10.60 -1.64 12.99
C TYR A 190 9.87 -2.98 12.79
N ALA A 191 8.87 -3.03 11.92
CA ALA A 191 8.13 -4.26 11.62
C ALA A 191 8.48 -4.72 10.20
N HIS A 192 8.71 -6.02 10.01
CA HIS A 192 9.04 -6.50 8.68
C HIS A 192 8.79 -8.01 8.50
N HIS A 193 8.76 -8.43 7.24
CA HIS A 193 8.61 -9.83 6.85
C HIS A 193 7.36 -10.50 7.42
N THR A 194 6.20 -9.83 7.44
CA THR A 194 4.94 -10.47 7.83
C THR A 194 4.67 -11.76 7.04
N ARG A 195 4.28 -12.79 7.77
CA ARG A 195 3.82 -14.06 7.20
C ARG A 195 2.33 -14.04 6.89
N GLY A 196 1.63 -13.01 7.34
CA GLY A 196 0.21 -12.79 7.12
C GLY A 196 -0.07 -11.82 5.99
N TRP A 197 -1.09 -11.00 6.19
CA TRP A 197 -1.64 -10.08 5.20
C TRP A 197 -1.32 -8.61 5.49
N SER A 198 -0.72 -8.30 6.65
CA SER A 198 -0.29 -6.97 7.03
C SER A 198 0.89 -7.05 8.01
N ASP A 199 1.80 -6.09 8.00
CA ASP A 199 2.79 -5.94 9.07
C ASP A 199 2.11 -5.40 10.34
N LEU A 200 1.18 -4.45 10.19
CA LEU A 200 0.45 -3.83 11.30
C LEU A 200 -1.01 -3.61 10.95
N HIS A 201 -1.89 -4.31 11.67
CA HIS A 201 -3.33 -4.07 11.63
C HIS A 201 -3.79 -3.35 12.90
N LEU A 202 -4.44 -2.19 12.71
CA LEU A 202 -5.18 -1.50 13.74
C LEU A 202 -6.67 -1.74 13.54
N PHE A 203 -7.12 -2.87 14.09
CA PHE A 203 -8.46 -3.42 13.94
C PHE A 203 -9.53 -2.51 14.56
N GLY A 204 -10.61 -2.28 13.81
CA GLY A 204 -11.69 -1.38 14.20
C GLY A 204 -12.60 -1.86 15.33
N GLY A 205 -12.60 -3.14 15.70
CA GLY A 205 -13.57 -3.69 16.66
C GLY A 205 -15.00 -3.73 16.10
N ASP A 206 -16.00 -3.64 16.98
CA ASP A 206 -17.41 -3.61 16.58
C ASP A 206 -17.74 -2.30 15.87
N SER A 207 -18.38 -2.38 14.69
CA SER A 207 -18.81 -1.20 13.92
C SER A 207 -20.28 -0.90 14.18
N THR A 208 -20.59 0.25 14.77
CA THR A 208 -21.97 0.72 14.98
C THR A 208 -22.24 1.95 14.13
N GLY A 209 -23.14 1.83 13.15
CA GLY A 209 -23.50 2.95 12.27
C GLY A 209 -22.33 3.47 11.42
N GLY A 210 -21.35 2.62 11.10
CA GLY A 210 -20.15 3.02 10.37
C GLY A 210 -19.11 3.75 11.24
N VAL A 211 -19.20 3.63 12.57
CA VAL A 211 -18.19 4.09 13.53
C VAL A 211 -17.56 2.87 14.20
N PRO A 212 -16.24 2.67 14.07
CA PRO A 212 -15.51 1.58 14.73
C PRO A 212 -15.51 1.70 16.26
N GLY A 213 -15.42 0.58 16.97
CA GLY A 213 -15.26 0.55 18.43
C GLY A 213 -13.86 1.00 18.88
N CYS A 214 -12.84 0.76 18.05
CA CYS A 214 -11.51 1.30 18.24
C CYS A 214 -11.49 2.80 17.99
N GLN A 215 -10.91 3.57 18.91
CA GLN A 215 -10.82 5.02 18.83
C GLN A 215 -9.47 5.58 19.31
N GLN A 216 -9.07 6.75 18.79
CA GLN A 216 -7.98 7.58 19.35
C GLN A 216 -6.61 6.90 19.43
N ALA A 217 -6.30 5.98 18.53
CA ALA A 217 -5.00 5.35 18.49
C ALA A 217 -3.93 6.26 17.86
N THR A 218 -2.65 5.90 18.05
CA THR A 218 -1.51 6.60 17.41
C THR A 218 -0.53 5.61 16.81
N LEU A 219 -0.27 5.71 15.50
CA LEU A 219 0.80 4.99 14.79
C LEU A 219 1.84 6.01 14.35
N SER A 220 3.00 6.09 15.01
CA SER A 220 3.96 7.16 14.76
C SER A 220 5.42 6.73 14.67
N GLY A 221 6.13 7.21 13.65
CA GLY A 221 7.59 7.01 13.55
C GLY A 221 8.01 5.57 13.25
N ASN A 222 7.10 4.73 12.77
CA ASN A 222 7.38 3.32 12.49
C ASN A 222 8.07 3.15 11.13
N LEU A 223 8.91 2.13 11.03
CA LEU A 223 9.47 1.63 9.78
C LEU A 223 8.82 0.27 9.49
N LEU A 224 8.16 0.13 8.34
CA LEU A 224 7.54 -1.13 7.92
C LEU A 224 8.11 -1.54 6.57
N THR A 225 8.69 -2.75 6.48
CA THR A 225 9.37 -3.18 5.25
C THR A 225 9.02 -4.61 4.82
N ASP A 226 9.06 -4.83 3.51
CA ASP A 226 9.01 -6.17 2.91
C ASP A 226 7.74 -6.94 3.28
N ALA A 227 6.61 -6.22 3.32
CA ALA A 227 5.30 -6.79 3.56
C ALA A 227 4.83 -7.53 2.30
N GLY A 228 4.85 -8.86 2.36
CA GLY A 228 4.34 -9.68 1.27
C GLY A 228 5.38 -10.03 0.22
N THR A 229 4.90 -10.45 -0.94
CA THR A 229 5.69 -10.70 -2.15
C THR A 229 4.85 -10.33 -3.37
N ASP A 230 5.48 -9.92 -4.47
CA ASP A 230 4.79 -9.44 -5.68
C ASP A 230 4.04 -10.55 -6.46
N ALA A 231 4.20 -11.81 -6.05
CA ALA A 231 3.48 -12.95 -6.60
C ALA A 231 1.97 -12.91 -6.28
N PRO A 232 1.10 -13.39 -7.20
CA PRO A 232 -0.34 -13.45 -6.97
C PRO A 232 -0.72 -14.15 -5.65
N ASP A 233 -1.72 -13.62 -4.95
CA ASP A 233 -2.25 -14.14 -3.67
C ASP A 233 -1.24 -14.20 -2.50
N THR A 234 -0.13 -13.47 -2.61
CA THR A 234 0.91 -13.38 -1.56
C THR A 234 1.14 -11.96 -1.03
N TRP A 235 0.37 -10.99 -1.53
CA TRP A 235 0.47 -9.59 -1.15
C TRP A 235 0.16 -9.36 0.33
N ALA A 236 0.75 -8.32 0.89
CA ALA A 236 0.45 -7.83 2.23
C ALA A 236 0.58 -6.30 2.31
N ASP A 237 -0.17 -5.73 3.23
CA ASP A 237 -0.16 -4.31 3.55
C ASP A 237 1.02 -3.97 4.47
N GLY A 238 1.51 -2.74 4.40
CA GLY A 238 2.33 -2.17 5.48
C GLY A 238 1.47 -1.92 6.70
N ILE A 239 0.53 -0.97 6.58
CA ILE A 239 -0.43 -0.61 7.63
C ILE A 239 -1.85 -0.82 7.14
N SER A 240 -2.67 -1.47 7.96
CA SER A 240 -4.11 -1.63 7.75
C SER A 240 -4.84 -0.89 8.88
N LEU A 241 -5.70 0.08 8.53
CA LEU A 241 -6.34 1.01 9.45
C LEU A 241 -7.87 0.93 9.35
N ASP A 242 -8.51 0.47 10.42
CA ASP A 242 -9.97 0.48 10.54
C ASP A 242 -10.44 1.21 11.81
N CYS A 243 -9.52 1.61 12.69
CA CYS A 243 -9.79 2.33 13.93
C CYS A 243 -10.10 3.82 13.69
N GLY A 244 -11.17 4.33 14.30
CA GLY A 244 -11.61 5.72 14.15
C GLY A 244 -10.76 6.72 14.93
N ASN A 245 -10.83 8.01 14.56
CA ASN A 245 -10.12 9.10 15.22
C ASN A 245 -8.62 8.82 15.48
N THR A 246 -7.98 8.07 14.59
CA THR A 246 -6.59 7.62 14.73
C THR A 246 -5.63 8.62 14.10
N LEU A 247 -4.47 8.81 14.71
CA LEU A 247 -3.35 9.54 14.10
C LEU A 247 -2.31 8.56 13.55
N VAL A 248 -2.08 8.57 12.24
CA VAL A 248 -1.02 7.81 11.56
C VAL A 248 -0.02 8.80 10.97
N GLU A 249 1.14 8.97 11.60
CA GLU A 249 2.10 9.99 11.17
C GLU A 249 3.57 9.60 11.16
N ASN A 250 4.32 10.22 10.24
CA ASN A 250 5.78 10.10 10.16
C ASN A 250 6.27 8.63 10.06
N ASN A 251 5.44 7.74 9.52
CA ASN A 251 5.82 6.35 9.28
C ASN A 251 6.51 6.26 7.91
N THR A 252 7.46 5.34 7.78
CA THR A 252 8.06 4.95 6.51
C THR A 252 7.64 3.53 6.17
N ILE A 253 7.00 3.35 5.02
CA ILE A 253 6.61 2.05 4.50
C ILE A 253 7.40 1.82 3.22
N ARG A 254 8.12 0.70 3.15
CA ARG A 254 8.95 0.35 1.99
C ARG A 254 8.66 -1.05 1.50
N ASP A 255 8.44 -1.20 0.20
CA ASP A 255 8.30 -2.49 -0.47
C ASP A 255 7.18 -3.37 0.11
N ALA A 256 6.09 -2.74 0.57
CA ALA A 256 4.81 -3.42 0.74
C ALA A 256 4.21 -3.76 -0.65
N THR A 257 3.45 -4.86 -0.72
CA THR A 257 3.06 -5.44 -2.00
C THR A 257 1.57 -5.35 -2.30
N ASP A 258 0.72 -5.13 -1.28
CA ASP A 258 -0.67 -4.71 -1.46
C ASP A 258 -0.75 -3.18 -1.31
N GLY A 259 -1.23 -2.66 -0.17
CA GLY A 259 -1.18 -1.24 0.14
C GLY A 259 0.01 -0.84 1.02
N GLY A 260 0.64 0.30 0.75
CA GLY A 260 1.53 0.92 1.74
C GLY A 260 0.76 1.22 3.03
N ILE A 261 -0.36 1.93 2.89
CA ILE A 261 -1.38 2.11 3.94
C ILE A 261 -2.76 1.80 3.33
N VAL A 262 -3.57 0.98 3.98
CA VAL A 262 -4.96 0.70 3.59
C VAL A 262 -5.90 1.20 4.68
N ILE A 263 -6.84 2.06 4.30
CA ILE A 263 -7.83 2.63 5.20
C ILE A 263 -9.18 1.96 4.93
N PHE A 264 -9.70 1.21 5.89
CA PHE A 264 -10.97 0.48 5.82
C PHE A 264 -12.14 1.31 6.35
N GLY A 265 -12.22 2.59 5.97
CA GLY A 265 -13.22 3.52 6.52
C GLY A 265 -12.98 3.82 8.00
N ALA A 266 -12.06 4.74 8.27
CA ALA A 266 -11.61 5.09 9.61
C ALA A 266 -12.00 6.54 9.97
N PRO A 267 -13.31 6.82 10.18
CA PRO A 267 -13.82 8.19 10.29
C PRO A 267 -13.11 8.99 11.41
N GLY A 268 -12.87 10.27 11.13
CA GLY A 268 -12.13 11.19 12.01
C GLY A 268 -10.61 10.99 12.06
N SER A 269 -10.06 9.99 11.35
CA SER A 269 -8.62 9.70 11.41
C SER A 269 -7.80 10.64 10.54
N THR A 270 -6.56 10.90 10.95
CA THR A 270 -5.59 11.68 10.18
C THR A 270 -4.38 10.82 9.83
N VAL A 271 -4.13 10.63 8.53
CA VAL A 271 -2.96 9.94 7.97
C VAL A 271 -2.07 11.00 7.33
N ARG A 272 -0.99 11.40 8.02
CA ARG A 272 -0.16 12.53 7.59
C ARG A 272 1.34 12.34 7.64
N ASN A 273 2.06 13.01 6.74
CA ASN A 273 3.53 13.05 6.73
C ASN A 273 4.20 11.65 6.68
N ASN A 274 3.50 10.65 6.15
CA ASN A 274 4.09 9.33 5.95
C ASN A 274 4.86 9.29 4.62
N THR A 275 5.86 8.43 4.56
CA THR A 275 6.65 8.17 3.34
C THR A 275 6.42 6.74 2.89
N ILE A 276 5.98 6.55 1.65
CA ILE A 276 5.69 5.23 1.07
C ILE A 276 6.57 5.03 -0.15
N ILE A 277 7.30 3.92 -0.22
CA ILE A 277 8.32 3.70 -1.25
C ILE A 277 8.13 2.31 -1.85
N ALA A 278 7.94 2.24 -3.18
CA ALA A 278 8.12 1.01 -3.94
C ALA A 278 9.48 1.07 -4.66
N ALA A 279 10.46 0.36 -4.12
CA ALA A 279 11.83 0.37 -4.60
C ALA A 279 12.21 -0.90 -5.34
N THR A 280 11.74 -2.06 -4.87
CA THR A 280 12.17 -3.37 -5.39
C THR A 280 11.01 -4.30 -5.74
N GLN A 281 9.81 -4.04 -5.24
CA GLN A 281 8.64 -4.89 -5.44
C GLN A 281 7.44 -4.08 -5.93
N VAL A 282 6.54 -4.71 -6.70
CA VAL A 282 5.31 -4.04 -7.16
C VAL A 282 4.37 -3.83 -5.98
N MET A 283 3.88 -2.60 -5.83
CA MET A 283 2.87 -2.21 -4.85
C MET A 283 1.54 -1.96 -5.56
N LEU A 284 0.43 -2.49 -5.05
CA LEU A 284 -0.87 -2.20 -5.65
C LEU A 284 -1.26 -0.74 -5.38
N GLY A 285 -1.26 -0.35 -4.11
CA GLY A 285 -1.70 0.97 -3.67
C GLY A 285 -0.67 1.69 -2.81
N GLY A 286 -0.46 2.99 -3.02
CA GLY A 286 0.27 3.80 -2.04
C GLY A 286 -0.56 3.96 -0.76
N ILE A 287 -1.61 4.77 -0.82
CA ILE A 287 -2.63 4.91 0.24
C ILE A 287 -3.99 4.52 -0.33
N ASN A 288 -4.47 3.33 0.01
CA ASN A 288 -5.76 2.81 -0.43
C ASN A 288 -6.91 3.36 0.42
N MET A 289 -7.91 3.96 -0.25
CA MET A 289 -9.15 4.44 0.37
C MET A 289 -10.38 3.88 -0.37
N VAL A 290 -10.35 2.56 -0.57
CA VAL A 290 -11.20 1.84 -1.54
C VAL A 290 -12.26 0.99 -0.88
N ASP A 291 -12.04 0.59 0.38
CA ASP A 291 -12.88 -0.38 1.06
C ASP A 291 -14.18 0.24 1.57
N TYR A 292 -15.28 -0.46 1.33
CA TYR A 292 -16.60 -0.10 1.85
C TYR A 292 -16.82 -0.66 3.26
N GLY A 293 -16.43 -1.91 3.50
CA GLY A 293 -16.47 -2.50 4.84
C GLY A 293 -15.18 -2.22 5.62
N PRO A 294 -15.21 -2.25 6.97
CA PRO A 294 -16.37 -2.50 7.82
C PRO A 294 -17.24 -1.25 8.13
N ALA A 295 -16.82 -0.04 7.75
CA ALA A 295 -17.51 1.20 8.13
C ALA A 295 -18.66 1.63 7.20
N GLY A 296 -19.07 0.79 6.24
CA GLY A 296 -20.16 1.10 5.30
C GLY A 296 -19.86 2.28 4.37
N GLY A 297 -18.60 2.43 3.97
CA GLY A 297 -18.10 3.51 3.11
C GLY A 297 -17.90 4.83 3.84
N ASN A 298 -17.98 4.85 5.18
CA ASN A 298 -17.80 6.05 5.98
C ASN A 298 -16.32 6.42 6.13
N TYR A 299 -15.91 7.48 5.46
CA TYR A 299 -14.60 8.13 5.63
C TYR A 299 -14.78 9.56 6.13
N THR A 300 -15.94 9.89 6.71
CA THR A 300 -16.23 11.24 7.21
C THR A 300 -15.11 11.72 8.12
N ASP A 301 -14.59 12.92 7.84
CA ASP A 301 -13.48 13.56 8.56
C ASP A 301 -12.17 12.74 8.56
N THR A 302 -12.04 11.74 7.69
CA THR A 302 -10.75 11.09 7.42
C THR A 302 -9.91 12.01 6.56
N VAL A 303 -8.73 12.37 7.03
CA VAL A 303 -7.80 13.28 6.35
C VAL A 303 -6.53 12.55 5.97
N VAL A 304 -6.20 12.52 4.68
CA VAL A 304 -4.92 12.03 4.15
C VAL A 304 -4.12 13.23 3.65
N SER A 305 -3.06 13.62 4.37
CA SER A 305 -2.35 14.86 4.06
C SER A 305 -0.84 14.87 4.21
N GLY A 306 -0.14 15.61 3.35
CA GLY A 306 1.32 15.78 3.48
C GLY A 306 2.14 14.50 3.30
N ASN A 307 1.55 13.41 2.79
CA ASN A 307 2.26 12.15 2.58
C ASN A 307 3.08 12.22 1.28
N THR A 308 4.22 11.54 1.26
CA THR A 308 5.05 11.34 0.05
C THR A 308 4.95 9.89 -0.40
N ILE A 309 4.58 9.67 -1.65
CA ILE A 309 4.47 8.33 -2.26
C ILE A 309 5.41 8.28 -3.46
N ASN A 310 6.40 7.39 -3.39
CA ASN A 310 7.52 7.33 -4.32
C ASN A 310 7.61 5.96 -5.00
N ALA A 311 7.32 5.92 -6.30
CA ALA A 311 7.57 4.75 -7.15
C ALA A 311 9.04 4.75 -7.62
N ALA A 312 9.95 4.56 -6.67
CA ALA A 312 11.38 4.85 -6.80
C ALA A 312 12.11 3.90 -7.75
N GLY A 313 11.77 2.61 -7.72
CA GLY A 313 12.41 1.58 -8.54
C GLY A 313 11.47 0.46 -8.97
N SER A 314 10.21 0.51 -8.56
CA SER A 314 9.21 -0.48 -8.93
C SER A 314 7.82 0.14 -9.00
N LEU A 315 6.92 -0.53 -9.73
CA LEU A 315 5.58 -0.06 -10.04
C LEU A 315 4.73 0.12 -8.77
N ILE A 316 4.19 1.32 -8.58
CA ILE A 316 3.00 1.54 -7.75
C ILE A 316 1.81 1.59 -8.71
N LYS A 317 0.84 0.68 -8.61
CA LYS A 317 -0.23 0.63 -9.62
C LYS A 317 -1.16 1.83 -9.54
N ILE A 318 -1.58 2.21 -8.34
CA ILE A 318 -2.29 3.46 -8.10
C ILE A 318 -1.74 4.10 -6.83
N ALA A 319 -1.28 5.35 -6.88
CA ALA A 319 -0.76 6.01 -5.70
C ALA A 319 -1.83 6.21 -4.63
N VAL A 320 -2.98 6.79 -5.02
CA VAL A 320 -4.10 7.04 -4.10
C VAL A 320 -5.42 6.70 -4.79
N PRO A 321 -5.85 5.42 -4.76
CA PRO A 321 -7.16 5.04 -5.24
C PRO A 321 -8.23 5.37 -4.19
N MET A 322 -9.27 6.05 -4.65
CA MET A 322 -10.37 6.55 -3.83
C MET A 322 -11.69 5.97 -4.36
N GLY A 323 -12.41 5.28 -3.48
CA GLY A 323 -13.65 4.59 -3.80
C GLY A 323 -13.47 3.13 -4.26
N PRO A 324 -14.56 2.35 -4.33
CA PRO A 324 -14.51 0.89 -4.49
C PRO A 324 -14.32 0.39 -5.93
N LEU A 325 -14.40 1.28 -6.92
CA LEU A 325 -14.38 0.91 -8.34
C LEU A 325 -13.00 0.72 -8.99
N PRO A 326 -11.88 1.36 -8.56
CA PRO A 326 -10.58 1.21 -9.21
C PRO A 326 -10.10 -0.24 -9.34
N TRP A 327 -10.31 -1.06 -8.29
CA TRP A 327 -9.78 -2.43 -8.24
C TRP A 327 -10.70 -3.53 -8.77
N GLY A 328 -11.92 -3.22 -9.22
CA GLY A 328 -12.88 -4.25 -9.59
C GLY A 328 -14.03 -3.78 -10.46
N CYS A 329 -15.02 -4.66 -10.60
CA CYS A 329 -16.25 -4.44 -11.36
C CYS A 329 -17.48 -4.54 -10.47
N GLY A 330 -18.56 -3.90 -10.90
CA GLY A 330 -19.90 -4.20 -10.39
C GLY A 330 -20.20 -3.75 -8.97
N SER A 331 -19.36 -2.89 -8.38
CA SER A 331 -19.72 -2.21 -7.13
C SER A 331 -20.79 -1.15 -7.40
N THR A 332 -21.87 -1.18 -6.63
CA THR A 332 -22.91 -0.13 -6.59
C THR A 332 -22.79 0.75 -5.36
N VAL A 333 -21.83 0.45 -4.46
CA VAL A 333 -21.61 1.21 -3.23
C VAL A 333 -20.66 2.38 -3.47
N VAL A 334 -20.77 3.39 -2.61
CA VAL A 334 -20.05 4.66 -2.73
C VAL A 334 -19.42 5.00 -1.39
N ASN A 335 -18.12 5.30 -1.38
CA ASN A 335 -17.41 5.79 -0.19
C ASN A 335 -17.56 7.30 -0.06
N TYR A 336 -17.57 7.85 1.15
CA TYR A 336 -17.92 9.25 1.37
C TYR A 336 -17.17 9.95 2.50
N GLY A 337 -17.02 11.27 2.36
CA GLY A 337 -16.68 12.18 3.47
C GLY A 337 -15.19 12.42 3.73
N ALA A 338 -14.29 11.97 2.85
CA ALA A 338 -12.84 12.08 3.06
C ALA A 338 -12.23 13.38 2.52
N THR A 339 -11.10 13.78 3.10
CA THR A 339 -10.23 14.84 2.57
C THR A 339 -8.86 14.29 2.21
N VAL A 340 -8.38 14.57 1.00
CA VAL A 340 -7.05 14.18 0.51
C VAL A 340 -6.34 15.44 0.02
N THR A 341 -5.34 15.91 0.77
CA THR A 341 -4.75 17.23 0.49
C THR A 341 -3.25 17.34 0.74
N GLY A 342 -2.53 18.08 -0.10
CA GLY A 342 -1.11 18.36 0.13
C GLY A 342 -0.20 17.13 0.01
N ASN A 343 -0.66 16.03 -0.58
CA ASN A 343 0.18 14.84 -0.80
C ASN A 343 1.05 15.04 -2.05
N LYS A 344 2.22 14.39 -2.05
CA LYS A 344 3.22 14.46 -3.13
C LYS A 344 3.46 13.08 -3.73
N LEU A 345 3.38 12.99 -5.05
CA LEU A 345 3.78 11.81 -5.82
C LEU A 345 5.11 12.08 -6.52
N GLU A 346 5.98 11.08 -6.53
CA GLU A 346 7.28 11.10 -7.21
C GLU A 346 7.70 9.69 -7.66
N GLY A 347 8.79 9.60 -8.43
CA GLY A 347 9.33 8.35 -8.94
C GLY A 347 9.04 8.10 -10.42
N ALA A 348 9.79 7.17 -11.02
CA ALA A 348 9.75 6.90 -12.46
C ALA A 348 8.76 5.80 -12.85
N HIS A 349 8.27 5.04 -11.86
CA HIS A 349 7.45 3.84 -12.08
C HIS A 349 6.03 4.02 -11.55
N MET A 350 5.45 5.22 -11.66
CA MET A 350 4.10 5.44 -11.16
C MET A 350 3.09 4.90 -12.17
N GLY A 351 2.12 4.11 -11.73
CA GLY A 351 0.95 3.77 -12.52
C GLY A 351 0.02 4.97 -12.60
N TYR A 352 -1.17 4.87 -12.00
CA TYR A 352 -2.06 6.02 -11.83
C TYR A 352 -1.68 6.82 -10.58
N GLY A 353 -1.85 8.14 -10.60
CA GLY A 353 -1.66 8.98 -9.41
C GLY A 353 -2.87 8.93 -8.47
N PHE A 354 -3.62 10.04 -8.43
CA PHE A 354 -4.87 10.19 -7.70
C PHE A 354 -6.06 9.76 -8.57
N VAL A 355 -6.75 8.71 -8.14
CA VAL A 355 -7.88 8.11 -8.88
C VAL A 355 -9.15 8.20 -8.04
N ALA A 356 -10.14 8.97 -8.48
CA ALA A 356 -11.43 9.10 -7.80
C ALA A 356 -12.54 8.37 -8.59
N ASN A 357 -13.02 7.23 -8.07
CA ASN A 357 -14.08 6.47 -8.71
C ASN A 357 -14.97 5.70 -7.71
N GLY A 358 -16.24 6.09 -7.63
CA GLY A 358 -17.22 5.57 -6.68
C GLY A 358 -17.19 6.33 -5.35
N VAL A 359 -17.10 7.65 -5.43
CA VAL A 359 -16.97 8.53 -4.26
C VAL A 359 -18.01 9.66 -4.24
N ARG A 360 -18.39 10.11 -3.04
CA ARG A 360 -19.21 11.32 -2.85
C ARG A 360 -18.81 12.15 -1.63
N ASP A 361 -19.00 13.46 -1.66
CA ASP A 361 -18.67 14.35 -0.54
C ASP A 361 -17.16 14.31 -0.18
N TRP A 362 -16.29 14.21 -1.19
CA TRP A 362 -14.83 14.24 -1.01
C TRP A 362 -14.27 15.64 -1.25
N THR A 363 -13.18 15.97 -0.56
CA THR A 363 -12.34 17.13 -0.88
C THR A 363 -10.94 16.66 -1.26
N VAL A 364 -10.57 16.80 -2.54
CA VAL A 364 -9.26 16.38 -3.07
C VAL A 364 -8.57 17.58 -3.69
N THR A 365 -7.71 18.27 -2.93
CA THR A 365 -7.13 19.56 -3.36
C THR A 365 -5.68 19.73 -2.91
N GLY A 366 -4.90 20.52 -3.64
CA GLY A 366 -3.52 20.87 -3.24
C GLY A 366 -2.52 19.72 -3.31
N ASN A 367 -2.87 18.58 -3.92
CA ASN A 367 -1.95 17.48 -4.14
C ASN A 367 -1.08 17.75 -5.38
N THR A 368 0.15 17.26 -5.35
CA THR A 368 1.15 17.45 -6.40
C THR A 368 1.63 16.10 -6.93
N ASP A 369 1.85 16.05 -8.25
CA ASP A 369 2.36 14.86 -8.92
C ASP A 369 3.55 15.24 -9.79
N ASN A 370 4.73 14.81 -9.37
CA ASN A 370 6.01 14.99 -10.07
C ASN A 370 6.54 13.64 -10.60
N SER A 371 5.69 12.61 -10.66
CA SER A 371 6.07 11.27 -11.09
C SER A 371 6.00 11.10 -12.61
N THR A 372 6.62 10.03 -13.10
CA THR A 372 6.41 9.57 -14.48
C THR A 372 5.37 8.45 -14.48
N HIS A 373 4.31 8.63 -15.28
CA HIS A 373 3.24 7.65 -15.40
C HIS A 373 3.57 6.60 -16.46
N VAL A 374 3.53 5.34 -16.07
CA VAL A 374 3.90 4.18 -16.87
C VAL A 374 2.87 3.06 -16.75
N GLY A 375 3.00 2.10 -17.66
CA GLY A 375 2.22 0.86 -17.65
C GLY A 375 0.94 0.91 -18.45
N HIS A 376 0.30 -0.26 -18.52
CA HIS A 376 -0.92 -0.49 -19.27
C HIS A 376 -1.74 -1.60 -18.62
N VAL A 377 -3.06 -1.48 -18.68
CA VAL A 377 -3.97 -2.56 -18.30
C VAL A 377 -4.20 -3.43 -19.52
N LYS A 378 -3.98 -4.74 -19.40
CA LYS A 378 -4.23 -5.69 -20.49
C LYS A 378 -5.70 -6.06 -20.54
N GLY A 379 -6.32 -5.92 -21.71
CA GLY A 379 -7.70 -6.33 -21.96
C GLY A 379 -8.72 -5.22 -21.70
N SER A 380 -9.99 -5.59 -21.76
CA SER A 380 -11.09 -4.67 -21.45
C SER A 380 -11.34 -4.58 -19.95
N ASN A 381 -11.72 -3.39 -19.51
CA ASN A 381 -12.27 -3.10 -18.20
C ASN A 381 -13.65 -3.76 -18.02
N CYS A 382 -14.34 -3.38 -16.95
CA CYS A 382 -15.65 -3.93 -16.58
C CYS A 382 -16.78 -3.72 -17.60
N SER A 383 -16.66 -2.75 -18.51
CA SER A 383 -17.66 -2.43 -19.53
C SER A 383 -17.25 -2.87 -20.93
N GLY A 384 -16.21 -3.71 -21.07
CA GLY A 384 -15.67 -4.04 -22.39
C GLY A 384 -14.82 -2.92 -23.00
N SER A 385 -14.62 -1.81 -22.27
CA SER A 385 -13.88 -0.64 -22.73
C SER A 385 -12.40 -0.74 -22.32
N ILE A 386 -11.52 -0.02 -23.02
CA ILE A 386 -10.10 0.04 -22.63
C ILE A 386 -9.98 0.96 -21.41
N ALA A 387 -9.15 0.60 -20.43
CA ALA A 387 -8.83 1.48 -19.30
C ALA A 387 -8.14 2.75 -19.81
N SER A 388 -8.44 3.90 -19.21
CA SER A 388 -7.73 5.14 -19.51
C SER A 388 -6.24 4.97 -19.27
N ALA A 389 -5.39 5.62 -20.07
CA ALA A 389 -3.95 5.58 -19.85
C ALA A 389 -3.59 6.15 -18.47
N PRO A 390 -2.56 5.60 -17.78
CA PRO A 390 -2.12 6.12 -16.50
C PRO A 390 -1.76 7.61 -16.56
N SER A 391 -2.22 8.37 -15.55
CA SER A 391 -1.94 9.80 -15.38
C SER A 391 -2.16 10.21 -13.92
N GLY A 392 -1.79 11.45 -13.59
CA GLY A 392 -1.70 11.90 -12.20
C GLY A 392 -3.04 12.19 -11.53
N PHE A 393 -4.03 12.67 -12.28
CA PHE A 393 -5.31 13.11 -11.70
C PHE A 393 -6.47 12.71 -12.60
N GLN A 394 -7.21 11.68 -12.20
CA GLN A 394 -8.27 11.10 -13.02
C GLN A 394 -9.52 10.79 -12.19
N SER A 395 -10.68 11.10 -12.75
CA SER A 395 -11.96 10.81 -12.10
C SER A 395 -12.99 10.22 -13.05
N ALA A 396 -13.93 9.47 -12.45
CA ALA A 396 -15.07 8.89 -13.13
C ALA A 396 -16.35 9.12 -12.32
N SER A 397 -16.79 8.15 -11.52
CA SER A 397 -18.00 8.30 -10.69
C SER A 397 -17.69 9.12 -9.43
N VAL A 398 -17.99 10.43 -9.49
CA VAL A 398 -17.80 11.39 -8.40
C VAL A 398 -19.04 12.27 -8.27
N SER A 399 -19.57 12.44 -7.06
CA SER A 399 -20.70 13.36 -6.80
C SER A 399 -20.46 14.23 -5.56
N ASN A 400 -21.05 15.43 -5.53
CA ASN A 400 -20.95 16.38 -4.41
C ASN A 400 -19.52 16.60 -3.85
N SER A 401 -18.51 16.46 -4.69
CA SER A 401 -17.10 16.49 -4.26
C SER A 401 -16.38 17.69 -4.85
N THR A 402 -15.39 18.18 -4.13
CA THR A 402 -14.48 19.24 -4.58
C THR A 402 -13.16 18.60 -5.01
N LEU A 403 -12.88 18.60 -6.31
CA LEU A 403 -11.61 18.14 -6.86
C LEU A 403 -10.79 19.34 -7.38
N GLN A 404 -9.47 19.26 -7.26
CA GLN A 404 -8.54 20.22 -7.88
C GLN A 404 -8.65 20.21 -9.41
N SER A 405 -8.31 21.34 -10.04
CA SER A 405 -8.60 21.64 -11.45
C SER A 405 -7.91 20.74 -12.48
N ASN A 406 -6.83 20.05 -12.11
CA ASN A 406 -6.08 19.15 -12.97
C ASN A 406 -6.69 17.74 -13.08
N PHE A 407 -7.76 17.43 -12.34
CA PHE A 407 -8.51 16.19 -12.54
C PHE A 407 -9.16 16.15 -13.93
N VAL A 408 -8.88 15.08 -14.67
CA VAL A 408 -9.56 14.79 -15.93
C VAL A 408 -10.77 13.89 -15.64
N PRO A 409 -12.02 14.35 -15.88
CA PRO A 409 -13.22 13.55 -15.62
C PRO A 409 -13.51 12.52 -16.72
N ASN A 410 -14.57 11.73 -16.52
CA ASN A 410 -15.10 10.75 -17.48
C ASN A 410 -14.07 9.71 -17.94
N GLN A 411 -13.14 9.33 -17.06
CA GLN A 411 -12.13 8.33 -17.34
C GLN A 411 -12.64 6.90 -17.13
N SER A 412 -11.99 5.96 -17.81
CA SER A 412 -12.25 4.53 -17.69
C SER A 412 -11.34 3.93 -16.61
N LEU A 413 -11.82 3.95 -15.36
CA LEU A 413 -11.03 3.70 -14.14
C LEU A 413 -11.52 2.48 -13.36
N THR A 414 -11.77 1.35 -14.02
CA THR A 414 -12.24 0.11 -13.39
C THR A 414 -11.34 -1.07 -13.75
N SER A 415 -11.24 -2.06 -12.86
CA SER A 415 -10.36 -3.24 -13.03
C SER A 415 -8.89 -2.92 -13.32
N LEU A 416 -8.33 -1.94 -12.61
CA LEU A 416 -6.95 -1.50 -12.78
C LEU A 416 -5.91 -2.43 -12.13
N LEU A 417 -6.34 -3.49 -11.45
CA LEU A 417 -5.46 -4.47 -10.80
C LEU A 417 -4.48 -5.13 -11.79
N GLY A 418 -4.89 -5.28 -13.05
CA GLY A 418 -4.07 -5.84 -14.12
C GLY A 418 -3.05 -4.86 -14.72
N LEU A 419 -2.88 -3.67 -14.14
CA LEU A 419 -1.85 -2.74 -14.58
C LEU A 419 -0.47 -3.39 -14.44
N THR A 420 0.28 -3.37 -15.54
CA THR A 420 1.66 -3.84 -15.60
C THR A 420 2.50 -2.80 -16.31
N GLU A 421 3.71 -2.59 -15.81
CA GLU A 421 4.71 -1.83 -16.52
C GLU A 421 5.12 -2.59 -17.78
N ARG A 422 5.39 -1.87 -18.87
CA ARG A 422 5.92 -2.47 -20.08
C ARG A 422 7.45 -2.40 -20.02
N PRO A 423 8.17 -3.44 -20.45
CA PRO A 423 9.62 -3.42 -20.44
C PRO A 423 10.15 -2.29 -21.32
N THR A 424 11.00 -1.44 -20.77
CA THR A 424 11.57 -0.28 -21.47
C THR A 424 12.83 -0.64 -22.25
N THR A 425 13.47 -1.77 -21.94
CA THR A 425 14.58 -2.35 -22.71
C THR A 425 14.25 -3.78 -23.10
N VAL A 426 14.45 -4.12 -24.37
CA VAL A 426 14.15 -5.45 -24.90
C VAL A 426 15.19 -5.93 -25.89
N SER A 427 15.24 -7.26 -26.07
CA SER A 427 15.84 -7.92 -27.22
C SER A 427 14.80 -8.75 -27.95
N PHE A 428 14.86 -8.72 -29.28
CA PHE A 428 13.97 -9.49 -30.15
C PHE A 428 14.67 -10.75 -30.63
N LYS A 429 14.14 -11.93 -30.32
CA LYS A 429 14.62 -13.20 -30.84
C LYS A 429 13.72 -13.66 -31.98
N ALA A 430 14.29 -13.83 -33.17
CA ALA A 430 13.56 -14.28 -34.35
C ALA A 430 13.31 -15.81 -34.30
N ASN A 431 12.51 -16.29 -35.26
CA ASN A 431 12.11 -17.70 -35.36
C ASN A 431 13.30 -18.66 -35.63
N ASN A 432 14.44 -18.16 -36.10
CA ASN A 432 15.67 -18.92 -36.27
C ASN A 432 16.43 -19.16 -34.96
N GLY A 433 15.92 -18.64 -33.84
CA GLY A 433 16.54 -18.77 -32.53
C GLY A 433 17.69 -17.78 -32.27
N LEU A 434 17.85 -16.75 -33.11
CA LEU A 434 18.89 -15.73 -32.98
C LEU A 434 18.28 -14.34 -32.70
N PHE A 435 19.05 -13.48 -32.07
CA PHE A 435 18.68 -12.12 -31.69
C PHE A 435 18.89 -11.13 -32.83
N VAL A 436 17.93 -10.22 -32.98
CA VAL A 436 18.01 -9.05 -33.86
C VAL A 436 19.13 -8.15 -33.35
N THR A 437 20.03 -7.79 -34.27
CA THR A 437 21.29 -7.12 -33.99
C THR A 437 21.38 -5.84 -34.82
N ALA A 438 21.67 -4.71 -34.18
CA ALA A 438 22.03 -3.46 -34.86
C ALA A 438 23.49 -3.52 -35.32
N GLU A 439 23.72 -4.14 -36.49
CA GLU A 439 25.06 -4.46 -37.00
C GLU A 439 25.95 -3.24 -37.21
N GLY A 440 27.27 -3.47 -37.13
CA GLY A 440 28.27 -2.43 -37.33
C GLY A 440 28.12 -1.26 -36.35
N ALA A 441 27.78 -1.54 -35.09
CA ALA A 441 27.40 -0.51 -34.11
C ALA A 441 26.23 0.38 -34.58
N GLY A 442 25.26 -0.21 -35.28
CA GLY A 442 24.08 0.45 -35.81
C GLY A 442 24.28 1.23 -37.10
N THR A 443 25.45 1.17 -37.74
CA THR A 443 25.66 1.75 -39.08
C THR A 443 25.20 0.84 -40.22
N GLN A 444 24.78 -0.38 -39.92
CA GLN A 444 24.29 -1.36 -40.89
C GLN A 444 22.84 -1.78 -40.58
N PRO A 445 22.12 -2.32 -41.59
CA PRO A 445 20.78 -2.85 -41.37
C PRO A 445 20.69 -3.90 -40.26
N LEU A 446 19.54 -3.93 -39.59
CA LEU A 446 19.26 -4.89 -38.52
C LEU A 446 19.14 -6.30 -39.10
N ILE A 447 19.75 -7.30 -38.46
CA ILE A 447 19.65 -8.72 -38.86
C ILE A 447 19.59 -9.63 -37.63
N ALA A 448 18.86 -10.75 -37.72
CA ALA A 448 18.74 -11.72 -36.62
C ALA A 448 19.81 -12.82 -36.71
N ASN A 449 21.01 -12.59 -36.15
CA ASN A 449 22.16 -13.46 -36.35
C ASN A 449 23.05 -13.70 -35.10
N ARG A 450 22.67 -13.23 -33.91
CA ARG A 450 23.45 -13.44 -32.67
C ARG A 450 22.79 -14.43 -31.73
N ALA A 451 23.60 -15.29 -31.12
CA ALA A 451 23.10 -16.32 -30.20
C ALA A 451 22.88 -15.80 -28.77
N GLN A 452 23.52 -14.68 -28.42
CA GLN A 452 23.52 -14.09 -27.08
C GLN A 452 23.21 -12.60 -27.18
N VAL A 453 22.68 -12.03 -26.11
CA VAL A 453 22.42 -10.59 -26.00
C VAL A 453 23.64 -9.88 -25.46
N GLY A 454 24.10 -8.89 -26.21
CA GLY A 454 25.04 -7.87 -25.82
C GLY A 454 24.51 -6.48 -26.19
N PRO A 455 25.38 -5.46 -26.23
CA PRO A 455 24.96 -4.07 -26.46
C PRO A 455 24.29 -3.81 -27.82
N TRP A 456 24.50 -4.69 -28.82
CA TRP A 456 23.98 -4.49 -30.19
C TRP A 456 22.58 -5.10 -30.38
N GLU A 457 22.17 -5.98 -29.46
CA GLU A 457 20.87 -6.67 -29.48
C GLU A 457 19.85 -6.04 -28.52
N ALA A 458 20.26 -5.00 -27.78
CA ALA A 458 19.43 -4.28 -26.84
C ALA A 458 18.79 -3.03 -27.48
N PHE A 459 17.48 -2.92 -27.35
CA PHE A 459 16.68 -1.82 -27.88
C PHE A 459 15.81 -1.22 -26.77
N ASP A 460 15.88 0.10 -26.62
CA ASP A 460 14.89 0.81 -25.81
C ASP A 460 13.56 0.83 -26.56
N VAL A 461 12.47 0.53 -25.85
CA VAL A 461 11.11 0.62 -26.35
C VAL A 461 10.46 1.87 -25.78
N ILE A 462 10.12 2.80 -26.68
CA ILE A 462 9.37 4.00 -26.35
C ILE A 462 7.91 3.74 -26.73
N TYR A 463 7.07 3.50 -25.74
CA TYR A 463 5.65 3.26 -25.95
C TYR A 463 4.92 4.58 -26.20
N LEU A 464 4.16 4.62 -27.31
CA LEU A 464 3.28 5.72 -27.66
C LEU A 464 1.82 5.34 -27.32
N SER A 465 0.85 6.04 -27.89
CA SER A 465 -0.57 5.72 -27.69
C SER A 465 -0.94 4.36 -28.31
N GLY A 466 -1.77 3.59 -27.61
CA GLY A 466 -2.27 2.29 -28.09
C GLY A 466 -1.19 1.22 -28.24
N ASP A 467 -1.05 0.70 -29.46
CA ASP A 467 -0.06 -0.31 -29.85
C ASP A 467 1.18 0.28 -30.53
N GLN A 468 1.26 1.61 -30.66
CA GLN A 468 2.40 2.28 -31.28
C GLN A 468 3.63 2.30 -30.38
N VAL A 469 4.79 2.07 -30.98
CA VAL A 469 6.10 2.05 -30.34
C VAL A 469 7.14 2.69 -31.26
N GLN A 470 8.20 3.22 -30.66
CA GLN A 470 9.46 3.52 -31.33
C GLN A 470 10.54 2.65 -30.70
N LEU A 471 11.52 2.23 -31.50
CA LEU A 471 12.64 1.42 -31.05
C LEU A 471 13.92 2.23 -31.22
N ARG A 472 14.74 2.31 -30.18
CA ARG A 472 16.04 2.96 -30.21
C ARG A 472 17.12 1.93 -29.92
N ALA A 473 18.08 1.75 -30.81
CA ALA A 473 19.18 0.82 -30.58
C ALA A 473 20.12 1.39 -29.51
N GLN A 474 20.40 0.63 -28.46
CA GLN A 474 21.25 1.14 -27.36
C GLN A 474 22.68 1.40 -27.82
N VAL A 475 23.19 0.62 -28.78
CA VAL A 475 24.57 0.74 -29.27
C VAL A 475 24.93 2.11 -29.84
N ASN A 476 23.97 2.83 -30.43
CA ASN A 476 24.22 4.14 -31.05
C ASN A 476 23.22 5.23 -30.64
N GLY A 477 22.20 4.90 -29.84
CA GLY A 477 21.19 5.85 -29.39
C GLY A 477 20.27 6.37 -30.50
N LEU A 478 20.23 5.72 -31.68
CA LEU A 478 19.43 6.13 -32.82
C LEU A 478 18.18 5.26 -32.97
N PHE A 479 17.12 5.87 -33.52
CA PHE A 479 15.86 5.21 -33.79
C PHE A 479 15.97 4.26 -34.98
N VAL A 480 15.36 3.08 -34.83
CA VAL A 480 15.15 2.11 -35.90
C VAL A 480 14.14 2.69 -36.90
N THR A 481 14.53 2.76 -38.16
CA THR A 481 13.76 3.39 -39.23
C THR A 481 13.40 2.36 -40.29
N ALA A 482 12.12 2.33 -40.69
CA ALA A 482 11.66 1.64 -41.90
C ALA A 482 11.97 2.52 -43.13
N GLU A 483 13.19 2.39 -43.65
CA GLU A 483 13.73 3.27 -44.69
C GLU A 483 12.95 3.22 -46.01
N SER A 484 13.04 4.33 -46.76
CA SER A 484 12.42 4.47 -48.09
C SER A 484 10.94 4.07 -48.10
N ALA A 485 10.16 4.57 -47.13
CA ALA A 485 8.77 4.18 -46.93
C ALA A 485 8.58 2.65 -46.72
N GLY A 486 9.55 1.99 -46.07
CA GLY A 486 9.54 0.57 -45.75
C GLY A 486 9.90 -0.37 -46.90
N THR A 487 10.39 0.13 -48.04
CA THR A 487 10.88 -0.71 -49.15
C THR A 487 12.32 -1.16 -48.96
N GLU A 488 13.05 -0.58 -48.01
CA GLU A 488 14.44 -0.91 -47.69
C GLU A 488 14.55 -1.58 -46.30
N PRO A 489 15.68 -2.28 -46.04
CA PRO A 489 15.96 -2.82 -44.72
C PRO A 489 15.89 -1.81 -43.58
N LEU A 490 15.46 -2.28 -42.41
CA LEU A 490 15.43 -1.47 -41.19
C LEU A 490 16.85 -1.17 -40.73
N ILE A 491 17.11 0.07 -40.34
CA ILE A 491 18.41 0.53 -39.81
C ILE A 491 18.19 1.55 -38.68
N ALA A 492 19.06 1.55 -37.67
CA ALA A 492 19.01 2.50 -36.56
C ALA A 492 19.83 3.76 -36.88
N ASN A 493 19.25 4.74 -37.58
CA ASN A 493 20.01 5.87 -38.12
C ASN A 493 19.34 7.26 -37.99
N ARG A 494 18.26 7.40 -37.21
CA ARG A 494 17.60 8.70 -36.99
C ARG A 494 17.75 9.16 -35.54
N THR A 495 18.04 10.45 -35.36
CA THR A 495 18.13 11.10 -34.03
C THR A 495 16.76 11.56 -33.51
N VAL A 496 15.76 11.68 -34.39
CA VAL A 496 14.39 12.10 -34.06
C VAL A 496 13.42 11.17 -34.76
N ALA A 497 12.47 10.63 -34.00
CA ALA A 497 11.45 9.75 -34.53
C ALA A 497 10.23 10.50 -35.08
N LYS A 498 9.76 10.05 -36.25
CA LYS A 498 8.53 10.48 -36.92
C LYS A 498 7.78 9.23 -37.41
N GLY A 499 7.14 9.30 -38.59
CA GLY A 499 6.33 8.21 -39.13
C GLY A 499 7.12 6.94 -39.48
N TRP A 500 8.37 7.06 -39.95
CA TRP A 500 9.16 5.91 -40.39
C TRP A 500 9.82 5.15 -39.24
N GLU A 501 9.99 5.81 -38.10
CA GLU A 501 10.53 5.23 -36.85
C GLU A 501 9.45 4.66 -35.94
N THR A 502 8.18 4.84 -36.33
CA THR A 502 7.03 4.40 -35.55
C THR A 502 6.54 3.05 -36.08
N PHE A 503 6.37 2.10 -35.17
CA PHE A 503 5.86 0.77 -35.43
C PHE A 503 4.62 0.52 -34.58
N ARG A 504 3.78 -0.44 -34.96
CA ARG A 504 2.79 -1.03 -34.07
C ARG A 504 3.29 -2.38 -33.59
N MET A 505 3.38 -2.56 -32.27
CA MET A 505 3.80 -3.82 -31.65
C MET A 505 2.57 -4.66 -31.30
N ILE A 506 2.33 -5.70 -32.10
CA ILE A 506 1.16 -6.58 -31.98
C ILE A 506 1.53 -7.82 -31.15
N LYS A 507 0.91 -7.99 -29.98
CA LYS A 507 1.08 -9.19 -29.15
C LYS A 507 0.25 -10.35 -29.70
N ASN A 508 0.87 -11.50 -29.89
CA ASN A 508 0.23 -12.73 -30.35
C ASN A 508 -0.21 -13.61 -29.17
N SER A 509 -1.19 -14.48 -29.38
CA SER A 509 -1.71 -15.39 -28.34
C SER A 509 -0.67 -16.39 -27.81
N ASN A 510 0.35 -16.70 -28.60
CA ASN A 510 1.43 -17.62 -28.24
C ASN A 510 2.63 -16.93 -27.51
N GLY A 511 2.47 -15.68 -27.09
CA GLY A 511 3.51 -14.93 -26.35
C GLY A 511 4.55 -14.23 -27.23
N THR A 512 4.56 -14.46 -28.54
CA THR A 512 5.40 -13.68 -29.49
C THR A 512 4.80 -12.31 -29.80
N VAL A 513 5.56 -11.44 -30.44
CA VAL A 513 5.10 -10.16 -31.00
C VAL A 513 5.38 -10.06 -32.49
N GLY A 514 4.57 -9.28 -33.20
CA GLY A 514 4.87 -8.77 -34.54
C GLY A 514 5.08 -7.26 -34.51
N LEU A 515 5.89 -6.74 -35.43
CA LEU A 515 6.08 -5.31 -35.63
C LEU A 515 5.50 -4.91 -36.98
N VAL A 516 4.59 -3.95 -37.01
CA VAL A 516 4.04 -3.37 -38.25
C VAL A 516 4.64 -1.99 -38.43
N ALA A 517 5.33 -1.72 -39.53
CA ALA A 517 5.93 -0.41 -39.78
C ALA A 517 4.83 0.63 -40.09
N GLY A 518 4.88 1.78 -39.43
CA GLY A 518 4.00 2.92 -39.71
C GLY A 518 4.23 3.51 -41.10
N ALA A 519 5.40 3.27 -41.70
CA ALA A 519 5.76 3.76 -43.03
C ALA A 519 4.88 3.17 -44.16
N ASN A 520 4.50 1.90 -44.06
CA ASN A 520 3.77 1.19 -45.13
C ASN A 520 2.70 0.20 -44.65
N ASN A 521 2.46 0.12 -43.34
CA ASN A 521 1.50 -0.81 -42.72
C ASN A 521 1.80 -2.30 -42.96
N MET A 522 3.06 -2.65 -43.25
CA MET A 522 3.48 -4.04 -43.45
C MET A 522 4.22 -4.58 -42.22
N TYR A 523 4.12 -5.89 -41.99
CA TYR A 523 4.88 -6.59 -40.96
C TYR A 523 6.37 -6.65 -41.30
N VAL A 524 7.19 -6.40 -40.29
CA VAL A 524 8.64 -6.62 -40.30
C VAL A 524 8.90 -8.11 -40.29
N THR A 525 9.68 -8.59 -41.25
CA THR A 525 10.12 -9.97 -41.34
C THR A 525 11.59 -10.10 -41.00
N SER A 526 11.96 -11.13 -40.25
CA SER A 526 13.35 -11.46 -39.94
C SER A 526 14.10 -12.13 -41.08
N ASN A 527 13.39 -12.53 -42.15
CA ASN A 527 13.93 -13.36 -43.23
C ASN A 527 14.70 -14.58 -42.71
N ASN A 528 14.27 -15.15 -41.57
CA ASN A 528 14.95 -16.26 -40.91
C ASN A 528 16.45 -16.01 -40.60
N GLY A 529 16.87 -14.74 -40.56
CA GLY A 529 18.27 -14.33 -40.39
C GLY A 529 19.17 -14.48 -41.61
N THR A 530 18.65 -14.86 -42.78
CA THR A 530 19.45 -14.96 -44.02
C THR A 530 19.57 -13.64 -44.76
N ALA A 531 18.80 -12.63 -44.37
CA ALA A 531 18.84 -11.26 -44.89
C ALA A 531 18.44 -10.27 -43.79
N PRO A 532 18.77 -8.97 -43.94
CA PRO A 532 18.30 -7.94 -43.03
C PRO A 532 16.77 -7.91 -42.85
N LEU A 533 16.34 -7.37 -41.71
CA LEU A 533 14.93 -7.15 -41.40
C LEU A 533 14.34 -6.11 -42.34
N ILE A 534 13.14 -6.36 -42.86
CA ILE A 534 12.42 -5.45 -43.76
C ILE A 534 10.90 -5.52 -43.52
N ALA A 535 10.18 -4.41 -43.65
CA ALA A 535 8.73 -4.36 -43.50
C ALA A 535 8.01 -4.59 -44.82
N ASN A 536 7.87 -5.86 -45.25
CA ASN A 536 7.27 -6.18 -46.56
C ASN A 536 6.29 -7.36 -46.54
N ARG A 537 5.79 -7.75 -45.36
CA ARG A 537 4.85 -8.87 -45.24
C ARG A 537 3.43 -8.38 -44.92
N PRO A 538 2.40 -8.85 -45.62
CA PRO A 538 1.02 -8.42 -45.36
C PRO A 538 0.38 -9.11 -44.15
N ALA A 539 1.01 -10.17 -43.62
CA ALA A 539 0.46 -10.98 -42.52
C ALA A 539 1.57 -11.53 -41.62
N ASN A 540 1.19 -11.87 -40.39
CA ASN A 540 2.09 -12.38 -39.35
C ASN A 540 2.05 -13.92 -39.27
N ASN A 541 2.72 -14.59 -40.20
CA ASN A 541 2.54 -16.04 -40.39
C ASN A 541 3.74 -16.88 -39.95
N GLY A 542 4.94 -16.31 -39.87
CA GLY A 542 6.12 -17.06 -39.42
C GLY A 542 7.28 -16.17 -39.03
N TRP A 543 8.01 -15.67 -40.02
CA TRP A 543 9.25 -14.90 -39.83
C TRP A 543 9.02 -13.49 -39.26
N GLU A 544 7.77 -13.08 -39.15
CA GLU A 544 7.30 -11.82 -38.58
C GLU A 544 7.07 -11.90 -37.06
N LYS A 545 7.26 -13.09 -36.48
CA LYS A 545 7.09 -13.35 -35.05
C LYS A 545 8.43 -13.29 -34.33
N PHE A 546 8.48 -12.49 -33.28
CA PHE A 546 9.64 -12.33 -32.41
C PHE A 546 9.28 -12.68 -30.97
N THR A 547 10.19 -13.37 -30.27
CA THR A 547 10.10 -13.52 -28.82
C THR A 547 10.80 -12.34 -28.16
N LEU A 548 10.13 -11.69 -27.21
CA LEU A 548 10.70 -10.58 -26.44
C LEU A 548 11.43 -11.11 -25.21
N TYR A 549 12.66 -10.65 -25.02
CA TYR A 549 13.40 -10.77 -23.77
C TYR A 549 13.47 -9.37 -23.15
N ALA A 550 12.97 -9.25 -21.92
CA ALA A 550 12.94 -7.99 -21.16
C ALA A 550 14.07 -7.98 -20.12
N TYR A 551 14.56 -6.79 -19.82
CA TYR A 551 15.65 -6.54 -18.88
C TYR A 551 15.27 -5.47 -17.87
#